data_AF-A0AAP4Q0I2-F1
#
_entry.id   AF-A0AAP4Q0I2-F1
#
_cell.length_a   1.000
_cell.length_b   1.000
_cell.length_c   1.000
_cell.angle_alpha   90.00
_cell.angle_beta   90.00
_cell.angle_gamma   90.00
#
_symmetry.space_group_name_H-M   'P 1'
#
loop_
_entity.id
_entity.type
_entity.pdbx_description
1 polymer ?
#
loop_
_entity_poly.entity_id
_entity_poly.type
_entity_poly.pdbx_seq_one_letter_code
_entity_poly.pdbx_strand_id
1 'polypeptide(L)'
;MQKLIIDTNIYYSLVGISENLKVNKDSFLNFDKYITSATLIECIIKYRNDLSTLKKIIKPLMENEYQLISIGYVPIDNEQLNQIYLANNIDDIKMTINKILELKILKESEFARWFLYVIMPIAFDILSEIENYKFDDETKMKDFQKYIYSLFSGNIEFILDKFINKLQDGYENNDPQKSFSDEFYNIMYMTFFIYLSNYYQIKEFDSSLKPAELGIKIREYIEKDKFYKLVKSNNENNKNPFSFFAKKKYEEKFIKSLELLIIELTDSFYHKKLSVSAIKFIEKKIYKIFTSKSKLYKNDIFDLLITLSLEPNIYKLVSLDKKYITIIKEIDQKSFELIEELGLQS
;
A
#
# COMPACT_ATOMS: atom_id res chain seq x y z
N MET A 1 -12.75 -2.95 -30.20
CA MET A 1 -12.19 -1.60 -30.10
C MET A 1 -10.98 -1.66 -29.17
N GLN A 2 -10.27 -0.55 -28.92
CA GLN A 2 -9.19 -0.55 -27.93
C GLN A 2 -9.82 -0.70 -26.53
N LYS A 3 -9.30 -1.61 -25.70
CA LYS A 3 -9.80 -1.86 -24.35
C LYS A 3 -9.16 -0.89 -23.36
N LEU A 4 -9.98 -0.15 -22.63
CA LEU A 4 -9.56 0.94 -21.76
C LEU A 4 -10.00 0.72 -20.32
N ILE A 5 -9.04 0.59 -19.40
CA ILE A 5 -9.25 0.59 -17.96
C ILE A 5 -9.30 2.04 -17.49
N ILE A 6 -10.38 2.39 -16.80
CA ILE A 6 -10.68 3.74 -16.37
C ILE A 6 -10.54 3.84 -14.86
N ASP A 7 -9.69 4.76 -14.40
CA ASP A 7 -9.52 5.11 -12.99
C ASP A 7 -10.77 5.83 -12.42
N THR A 8 -10.93 5.75 -11.09
CA THR A 8 -12.03 6.26 -10.28
C THR A 8 -12.42 7.70 -10.61
N ASN A 9 -11.45 8.61 -10.75
CA ASN A 9 -11.75 10.03 -11.00
C ASN A 9 -12.29 10.31 -12.41
N ILE A 10 -11.82 9.57 -13.42
CA ILE A 10 -12.35 9.68 -14.79
C ILE A 10 -13.75 9.08 -14.81
N TYR A 11 -13.93 7.95 -14.12
CA TYR A 11 -15.21 7.26 -14.06
C TYR A 11 -16.32 8.16 -13.50
N TYR A 12 -16.06 8.89 -12.40
CA TYR A 12 -17.01 9.87 -11.86
C TYR A 12 -17.49 10.89 -12.90
N SER A 13 -16.61 11.35 -13.78
CA SER A 13 -16.98 12.30 -14.83
C SER A 13 -17.78 11.67 -15.95
N LEU A 14 -17.41 10.46 -16.38
CA LEU A 14 -18.12 9.77 -17.45
C LEU A 14 -19.57 9.43 -17.04
N VAL A 15 -19.79 8.98 -15.80
CA VAL A 15 -21.12 8.61 -15.29
C VAL A 15 -21.92 9.78 -14.70
N GLY A 16 -21.40 11.01 -14.78
CA GLY A 16 -22.15 12.22 -14.41
C GLY A 16 -22.30 12.46 -12.90
N ILE A 17 -21.28 12.08 -12.12
CA ILE A 17 -21.20 12.34 -10.67
C ILE A 17 -20.42 13.63 -10.38
N SER A 18 -19.37 13.91 -11.15
CA SER A 18 -18.58 15.14 -11.03
C SER A 18 -18.11 15.65 -12.39
N GLU A 19 -18.29 16.92 -12.68
CA GLU A 19 -17.73 17.52 -13.90
C GLU A 19 -16.20 17.67 -13.76
N ASN A 20 -15.49 17.27 -14.81
CA ASN A 20 -14.06 17.54 -14.95
C ASN A 20 -13.79 17.97 -16.38
N LEU A 21 -13.35 19.22 -16.56
CA LEU A 21 -13.13 19.82 -17.88
C LEU A 21 -12.10 19.07 -18.73
N LYS A 22 -11.25 18.23 -18.11
CA LYS A 22 -10.28 17.39 -18.82
C LYS A 22 -10.89 16.13 -19.42
N VAL A 23 -12.06 15.71 -18.94
CA VAL A 23 -12.72 14.48 -19.39
C VAL A 23 -13.78 14.85 -20.43
N ASN A 24 -13.37 14.84 -21.70
CA ASN A 24 -14.32 14.94 -22.81
C ASN A 24 -14.97 13.57 -23.06
N LYS A 25 -16.27 13.43 -22.76
CA LYS A 25 -17.01 12.17 -22.91
C LYS A 25 -16.97 11.61 -24.33
N ASP A 26 -16.95 12.47 -25.34
CA ASP A 26 -16.96 12.07 -26.75
C ASP A 26 -15.66 11.35 -27.12
N SER A 27 -14.54 11.73 -26.50
CA SER A 27 -13.25 11.07 -26.69
C SER A 27 -13.26 9.62 -26.21
N PHE A 28 -14.20 9.20 -25.36
CA PHE A 28 -14.29 7.84 -24.82
C PHE A 28 -15.30 6.94 -25.55
N LEU A 29 -16.04 7.46 -26.55
CA LEU A 29 -17.10 6.71 -27.25
C LEU A 29 -16.56 5.51 -28.04
N ASN A 30 -15.33 5.62 -28.56
CA ASN A 30 -14.73 4.60 -29.42
C ASN A 30 -13.93 3.51 -28.69
N PHE A 31 -14.01 3.47 -27.35
CA PHE A 31 -13.29 2.51 -26.53
C PHE A 31 -14.22 1.44 -25.96
N ASP A 32 -13.71 0.22 -25.85
CA ASP A 32 -14.33 -0.80 -25.00
C ASP A 32 -13.94 -0.45 -23.56
N LYS A 33 -14.88 0.04 -22.76
CA LYS A 33 -14.62 0.65 -21.45
C LYS A 33 -14.68 -0.40 -20.33
N TYR A 34 -13.66 -0.40 -19.49
CA TYR A 34 -13.53 -1.29 -18.35
C TYR A 34 -13.29 -0.47 -17.09
N ILE A 35 -13.88 -0.92 -15.98
CA ILE A 35 -13.47 -0.51 -14.64
C ILE A 35 -13.06 -1.74 -13.86
N THR A 36 -12.29 -1.54 -12.80
CA THR A 36 -11.89 -2.63 -11.92
C THR A 36 -12.81 -2.72 -10.72
N SER A 37 -12.86 -3.89 -10.07
CA SER A 37 -13.53 -4.02 -8.77
C SER A 37 -12.90 -3.11 -7.70
N ALA A 38 -11.60 -2.81 -7.81
CA ALA A 38 -10.93 -1.82 -6.95
C ALA A 38 -11.55 -0.41 -7.12
N THR A 39 -11.67 0.07 -8.35
CA THR A 39 -12.34 1.33 -8.69
C THR A 39 -13.78 1.36 -8.16
N LEU A 40 -14.52 0.27 -8.38
CA LEU A 40 -15.92 0.19 -7.98
C LEU A 40 -16.11 0.22 -6.45
N ILE A 41 -15.26 -0.49 -5.69
CA ILE A 41 -15.24 -0.42 -4.22
C ILE A 41 -14.98 1.01 -3.75
N GLU A 42 -14.03 1.74 -4.34
CA GLU A 42 -13.77 3.13 -3.96
C GLU A 42 -15.00 4.02 -4.16
N CYS A 43 -15.68 3.86 -5.30
CA CYS A 43 -16.92 4.59 -5.59
C CYS A 43 -18.01 4.26 -4.57
N ILE A 44 -18.25 2.97 -4.29
CA ILE A 44 -19.30 2.52 -3.37
C ILE A 44 -19.06 3.07 -1.96
N ILE A 45 -17.83 2.98 -1.44
CA ILE A 45 -17.51 3.44 -0.09
C ILE A 45 -17.56 4.97 0.05
N LYS A 46 -17.16 5.70 -1.01
CA LYS A 46 -17.26 7.17 -1.02
C LYS A 46 -18.70 7.65 -0.93
N TYR A 47 -19.62 6.99 -1.62
CA TYR A 47 -21.05 7.36 -1.68
C TYR A 47 -21.94 6.41 -0.88
N ARG A 48 -21.41 5.77 0.15
CA ARG A 48 -22.09 4.76 0.99
C ARG A 48 -23.43 5.19 1.61
N ASN A 49 -23.71 6.48 1.66
CA ASN A 49 -24.94 7.05 2.21
C ASN A 49 -25.83 7.74 1.14
N ASP A 50 -25.50 7.62 -0.15
CA ASP A 50 -26.20 8.26 -1.26
C ASP A 50 -26.59 7.23 -2.34
N LEU A 51 -27.79 6.66 -2.18
CA LEU A 51 -28.31 5.64 -3.08
C LEU A 51 -28.42 6.13 -4.53
N SER A 52 -28.79 7.40 -4.74
CA SER A 52 -28.96 7.97 -6.08
C SER A 52 -27.63 7.94 -6.84
N THR A 53 -26.56 8.36 -6.18
CA THR A 53 -25.21 8.31 -6.74
C THR A 53 -24.72 6.87 -6.92
N LEU A 54 -24.95 5.97 -5.96
CA LEU A 54 -24.61 4.55 -6.10
C LEU A 54 -25.28 3.88 -7.31
N LYS A 55 -26.56 4.20 -7.58
CA LYS A 55 -27.25 3.71 -8.76
C LYS A 55 -26.64 4.26 -10.06
N LYS A 56 -26.23 5.53 -10.09
CA LYS A 56 -25.50 6.10 -11.25
C LYS A 56 -24.16 5.39 -11.50
N ILE A 57 -23.45 5.01 -10.42
CA ILE A 57 -22.20 4.24 -10.50
C ILE A 57 -22.46 2.86 -11.12
N ILE A 58 -23.50 2.16 -10.71
CA ILE A 58 -23.70 0.76 -11.10
C ILE A 58 -24.44 0.60 -12.43
N LYS A 59 -25.32 1.54 -12.77
CA LYS A 59 -26.16 1.48 -13.97
C LYS A 59 -25.39 1.14 -15.26
N PRO A 60 -24.24 1.78 -15.58
CA PRO A 60 -23.51 1.47 -16.80
C PRO A 60 -22.93 0.05 -16.86
N LEU A 61 -22.72 -0.60 -15.71
CA LEU A 61 -22.32 -2.02 -15.65
C LEU A 61 -23.53 -2.93 -15.93
N MET A 62 -24.68 -2.61 -15.34
CA MET A 62 -25.92 -3.37 -15.52
C MET A 62 -26.45 -3.29 -16.96
N GLU A 63 -26.21 -2.16 -17.63
CA GLU A 63 -26.60 -1.92 -19.02
C GLU A 63 -25.53 -2.37 -20.04
N ASN A 64 -24.44 -3.00 -19.58
CA ASN A 64 -23.30 -3.45 -20.39
C ASN A 64 -22.59 -2.34 -21.19
N GLU A 65 -22.71 -1.08 -20.76
CA GLU A 65 -21.94 0.05 -21.31
C GLU A 65 -20.46 0.00 -20.89
N TYR A 66 -20.19 -0.64 -19.74
CA TYR A 66 -18.87 -0.87 -19.17
C TYR A 66 -18.75 -2.34 -18.76
N GLN A 67 -17.54 -2.88 -18.83
CA GLN A 67 -17.22 -4.21 -18.33
C GLN A 67 -16.47 -4.12 -16.99
N LEU A 68 -16.76 -5.04 -16.07
CA LEU A 68 -16.06 -5.14 -14.79
C LEU A 68 -14.90 -6.13 -14.87
N ILE A 69 -13.70 -5.67 -14.60
CA ILE A 69 -12.54 -6.54 -14.35
C ILE A 69 -12.53 -6.86 -12.86
N SER A 70 -12.92 -8.09 -12.51
CA SER A 70 -12.86 -8.58 -11.13
C SER A 70 -11.42 -8.87 -10.75
N ILE A 71 -10.89 -8.09 -9.81
CA ILE A 71 -9.57 -8.34 -9.24
C ILE A 71 -9.75 -9.33 -8.10
N GLY A 72 -9.13 -10.51 -8.20
CA GLY A 72 -9.31 -11.60 -7.23
C GLY A 72 -8.97 -11.25 -5.77
N TYR A 73 -8.25 -10.15 -5.52
CA TYR A 73 -7.96 -9.64 -4.19
C TYR A 73 -9.07 -8.77 -3.59
N VAL A 74 -9.91 -8.16 -4.42
CA VAL A 74 -11.03 -7.28 -4.03
C VAL A 74 -12.26 -7.61 -4.87
N PRO A 75 -12.82 -8.83 -4.76
CA PRO A 75 -13.96 -9.22 -5.57
C PRO A 75 -15.21 -8.42 -5.17
N ILE A 76 -16.00 -8.03 -6.17
CA ILE A 76 -17.41 -7.67 -6.00
C ILE A 76 -18.20 -8.65 -6.87
N ASP A 77 -19.18 -9.31 -6.27
CA ASP A 77 -20.05 -10.23 -7.00
C ASP A 77 -21.25 -9.53 -7.62
N ASN A 78 -21.90 -10.20 -8.59
CA ASN A 78 -23.07 -9.66 -9.28
C ASN A 78 -24.29 -9.53 -8.36
N GLU A 79 -24.37 -10.31 -7.28
CA GLU A 79 -25.49 -10.23 -6.33
C GLU A 79 -25.45 -8.89 -5.57
N GLN A 80 -24.27 -8.50 -5.08
CA GLN A 80 -24.03 -7.21 -4.44
C GLN A 80 -24.38 -6.04 -5.37
N LEU A 81 -23.99 -6.11 -6.65
CA LEU A 81 -24.34 -5.08 -7.64
C LEU A 81 -25.86 -5.00 -7.87
N ASN A 82 -26.51 -6.14 -8.03
CA ASN A 82 -27.96 -6.22 -8.21
C ASN A 82 -28.72 -5.64 -7.02
N GLN A 83 -28.28 -5.96 -5.79
CA GLN A 83 -28.87 -5.40 -4.57
C GLN A 83 -28.83 -3.88 -4.57
N ILE A 84 -27.68 -3.27 -4.89
CA ILE A 84 -27.55 -1.80 -4.94
C ILE A 84 -28.38 -1.20 -6.08
N TYR A 85 -28.38 -1.83 -7.26
CA TYR A 85 -29.13 -1.33 -8.42
C TYR A 85 -30.65 -1.33 -8.17
N LEU A 86 -31.17 -2.39 -7.57
CA LEU A 86 -32.61 -2.61 -7.35
C LEU A 86 -33.14 -2.00 -6.04
N ALA A 87 -32.27 -1.59 -5.11
CA ALA A 87 -32.67 -1.05 -3.81
C ALA A 87 -33.59 0.17 -3.92
N ASN A 88 -34.57 0.29 -3.01
CA ASN A 88 -35.47 1.44 -2.99
C ASN A 88 -34.99 2.52 -2.00
N ASN A 89 -34.31 2.10 -0.94
CA ASN A 89 -33.72 2.98 0.05
C ASN A 89 -32.30 2.52 0.43
N ILE A 90 -31.54 3.38 1.11
CA ILE A 90 -30.15 3.09 1.48
C ILE A 90 -30.06 2.02 2.59
N ASP A 91 -31.07 1.92 3.45
CA ASP A 91 -31.11 0.96 4.55
C ASP A 91 -31.20 -0.49 4.04
N ASP A 92 -31.88 -0.72 2.90
CA ASP A 92 -31.99 -2.02 2.23
C ASP A 92 -30.62 -2.63 1.90
N ILE A 93 -29.61 -1.78 1.65
CA ILE A 93 -28.27 -2.18 1.19
C ILE A 93 -27.17 -1.88 2.19
N LYS A 94 -27.52 -1.42 3.39
CA LYS A 94 -26.56 -1.05 4.44
C LYS A 94 -25.63 -2.21 4.80
N MET A 95 -26.17 -3.42 4.93
CA MET A 95 -25.36 -4.61 5.20
C MET A 95 -24.39 -4.93 4.05
N THR A 96 -24.84 -4.78 2.81
CA THR A 96 -24.01 -5.02 1.61
C THR A 96 -22.86 -4.02 1.55
N ILE A 97 -23.14 -2.74 1.80
CA ILE A 97 -22.12 -1.70 1.85
C ILE A 97 -21.13 -1.94 2.99
N ASN A 98 -21.61 -2.36 4.18
CA ASN A 98 -20.74 -2.69 5.31
C ASN A 98 -19.78 -3.83 4.98
N LYS A 99 -20.25 -4.91 4.33
CA LYS A 99 -19.37 -6.02 3.88
C LYS A 99 -18.32 -5.54 2.88
N ILE A 100 -18.69 -4.65 1.97
CA ILE A 100 -17.73 -4.06 1.02
C ILE A 100 -16.71 -3.18 1.75
N LEU A 101 -17.13 -2.45 2.80
CA LEU A 101 -16.24 -1.63 3.62
C LEU A 101 -15.26 -2.50 4.42
N GLU A 102 -15.75 -3.56 5.05
CA GLU A 102 -14.92 -4.54 5.77
C GLU A 102 -13.86 -5.15 4.85
N LEU A 103 -14.25 -5.54 3.62
CA LEU A 103 -13.31 -6.03 2.62
C LEU A 103 -12.28 -4.97 2.25
N LYS A 104 -12.69 -3.71 2.02
CA LYS A 104 -11.78 -2.60 1.71
C LYS A 104 -10.75 -2.40 2.82
N ILE A 105 -11.19 -2.35 4.07
CA ILE A 105 -10.35 -2.18 5.25
C ILE A 105 -9.36 -3.33 5.37
N LEU A 106 -9.84 -4.57 5.23
CA LEU A 106 -8.99 -5.76 5.28
C LEU A 106 -7.87 -5.68 4.24
N LYS A 107 -8.19 -5.31 3.00
CA LYS A 107 -7.21 -5.26 1.90
C LYS A 107 -6.23 -4.11 2.01
N GLU A 108 -6.68 -2.94 2.48
CA GLU A 108 -5.77 -1.84 2.83
C GLU A 108 -4.82 -2.23 3.99
N SER A 109 -5.32 -3.00 4.96
CA SER A 109 -4.53 -3.48 6.12
C SER A 109 -3.52 -4.57 5.73
N GLU A 110 -3.94 -5.54 4.92
CA GLU A 110 -3.07 -6.58 4.36
C GLU A 110 -1.93 -5.96 3.55
N PHE A 111 -2.24 -4.94 2.74
CA PHE A 111 -1.23 -4.19 1.99
C PHE A 111 -0.26 -3.45 2.91
N ALA A 112 -0.76 -2.75 3.94
CA ALA A 112 0.09 -2.05 4.90
C ALA A 112 1.08 -3.02 5.57
N ARG A 113 0.58 -4.17 6.04
CA ARG A 113 1.41 -5.23 6.64
C ARG A 113 2.42 -5.79 5.64
N TRP A 114 1.97 -6.14 4.44
CA TRP A 114 2.85 -6.67 3.40
C TRP A 114 3.94 -5.66 3.01
N PHE A 115 3.57 -4.40 2.80
CA PHE A 115 4.49 -3.34 2.42
C PHE A 115 5.52 -3.09 3.54
N LEU A 116 5.09 -3.12 4.81
CA LEU A 116 5.99 -3.09 5.96
C LEU A 116 7.04 -4.22 5.90
N TYR A 117 6.63 -5.45 5.58
CA TYR A 117 7.53 -6.60 5.53
C TYR A 117 8.51 -6.53 4.36
N VAL A 118 8.15 -5.80 3.31
CA VAL A 118 9.01 -5.56 2.16
C VAL A 118 10.07 -4.48 2.48
N ILE A 119 9.69 -3.39 3.14
CA ILE A 119 10.60 -2.25 3.40
C ILE A 119 11.52 -2.46 4.59
N MET A 120 11.08 -3.18 5.62
CA MET A 120 11.81 -3.26 6.88
C MET A 120 13.12 -4.04 6.77
N PRO A 121 13.21 -5.15 6.00
CA PRO A 121 14.48 -5.80 5.71
C PRO A 121 15.50 -4.86 5.09
N ILE A 122 15.10 -4.01 4.13
CA ILE A 122 15.98 -3.00 3.52
C ILE A 122 16.48 -2.02 4.59
N ALA A 123 15.58 -1.52 5.44
CA ALA A 123 15.95 -0.61 6.53
C ALA A 123 16.94 -1.27 7.51
N PHE A 124 16.72 -2.53 7.87
CA PHE A 124 17.58 -3.29 8.77
C PHE A 124 18.95 -3.60 8.16
N ASP A 125 19.00 -3.94 6.87
CA ASP A 125 20.23 -4.16 6.14
C ASP A 125 21.10 -2.88 6.09
N ILE A 126 20.47 -1.71 5.91
CA ILE A 126 21.15 -0.40 6.02
C ILE A 126 21.68 -0.17 7.44
N LEU A 127 20.89 -0.42 8.47
CA LEU A 127 21.31 -0.25 9.87
C LEU A 127 22.47 -1.20 10.23
N SER A 128 22.38 -2.45 9.81
CA SER A 128 23.41 -3.47 10.00
C SER A 128 24.73 -3.04 9.38
N GLU A 129 24.74 -2.71 8.08
CA GLU A 129 25.98 -2.49 7.34
C GLU A 129 26.57 -1.08 7.50
N ILE A 130 25.72 -0.05 7.56
CA ILE A 130 26.20 1.34 7.55
C ILE A 130 26.26 1.93 8.96
N GLU A 131 25.32 1.58 9.84
CA GLU A 131 25.33 2.01 11.25
C GLU A 131 25.99 1.00 12.18
N ASN A 132 26.52 -0.11 11.64
CA ASN A 132 27.28 -1.12 12.35
C ASN A 132 26.50 -1.85 13.45
N TYR A 133 25.17 -2.02 13.27
CA TYR A 133 24.34 -2.90 14.10
C TYR A 133 24.48 -4.37 13.66
N LYS A 134 25.71 -4.87 13.64
CA LYS A 134 26.07 -6.24 13.25
C LYS A 134 27.06 -6.85 14.22
N PHE A 135 27.29 -8.16 14.07
CA PHE A 135 28.23 -8.93 14.88
C PHE A 135 29.25 -9.60 13.96
N ASP A 136 30.54 -9.51 14.33
CA ASP A 136 31.61 -10.25 13.64
C ASP A 136 31.54 -11.76 13.95
N ASP A 137 30.95 -12.12 15.09
CA ASP A 137 30.67 -13.50 15.47
C ASP A 137 29.46 -14.06 14.69
N GLU A 138 29.70 -15.10 13.89
CA GLU A 138 28.67 -15.71 13.04
C GLU A 138 27.49 -16.28 13.83
N THR A 139 27.71 -16.80 15.03
CA THR A 139 26.65 -17.39 15.86
C THR A 139 25.73 -16.29 16.37
N LYS A 140 26.32 -15.21 16.91
CA LYS A 140 25.57 -14.02 17.33
C LYS A 140 24.81 -13.39 16.17
N MET A 141 25.42 -13.32 14.98
CA MET A 141 24.76 -12.78 13.80
C MET A 141 23.56 -13.64 13.38
N LYS A 142 23.70 -14.97 13.38
CA LYS A 142 22.60 -15.91 13.09
C LYS A 142 21.47 -15.77 14.11
N ASP A 143 21.78 -15.65 15.39
CA ASP A 143 20.75 -15.47 16.42
C ASP A 143 20.05 -14.11 16.30
N PHE A 144 20.78 -13.06 15.92
CA PHE A 144 20.18 -11.75 15.65
C PHE A 144 19.20 -11.79 14.48
N GLN A 145 19.58 -12.45 13.39
CA GLN A 145 18.70 -12.67 12.23
C GLN A 145 17.45 -13.48 12.61
N LYS A 146 17.57 -14.50 13.47
CA LYS A 146 16.39 -15.26 13.96
C LYS A 146 15.43 -14.39 14.76
N TYR A 147 15.93 -13.50 15.62
CA TYR A 147 15.05 -12.58 16.36
C TYR A 147 14.35 -11.58 15.45
N ILE A 148 15.05 -11.06 14.43
CA ILE A 148 14.44 -10.20 13.40
C ILE A 148 13.35 -10.95 12.63
N TYR A 149 13.62 -12.19 12.22
CA TYR A 149 12.61 -13.02 11.54
C TYR A 149 11.40 -13.31 12.43
N SER A 150 11.63 -13.62 13.71
CA SER A 150 10.58 -13.91 14.69
C SER A 150 9.70 -12.69 14.99
N LEU A 151 10.26 -11.48 14.93
CA LEU A 151 9.52 -10.23 15.08
C LEU A 151 8.39 -10.12 14.06
N PHE A 152 8.65 -10.44 12.79
CA PHE A 152 7.62 -10.37 11.76
C PHE A 152 6.76 -11.62 11.73
N SER A 153 7.37 -12.81 11.69
CA SER A 153 6.64 -14.09 11.55
C SER A 153 5.74 -14.43 12.74
N GLY A 154 6.15 -14.07 13.97
CA GLY A 154 5.37 -14.31 15.18
C GLY A 154 4.25 -13.30 15.43
N ASN A 155 4.24 -12.15 14.74
CA ASN A 155 3.31 -11.04 14.98
C ASN A 155 2.47 -10.68 13.74
N ILE A 156 2.37 -11.60 12.77
CA ILE A 156 1.67 -11.39 11.49
C ILE A 156 0.21 -10.94 11.71
N GLU A 157 -0.52 -11.65 12.55
CA GLU A 157 -1.94 -11.35 12.82
C GLU A 157 -2.08 -10.12 13.73
N PHE A 158 -1.22 -10.00 14.75
CA PHE A 158 -1.23 -8.82 15.63
C PHE A 158 -1.05 -7.50 14.86
N ILE A 159 -0.12 -7.46 13.90
CA ILE A 159 0.12 -6.29 13.05
C ILE A 159 -1.08 -6.03 12.13
N LEU A 160 -1.70 -7.08 11.60
CA LEU A 160 -2.89 -6.95 10.76
C LEU A 160 -4.06 -6.35 11.55
N ASP A 161 -4.33 -6.89 12.74
CA ASP A 161 -5.40 -6.41 13.62
C ASP A 161 -5.20 -4.94 14.01
N LYS A 162 -3.95 -4.51 14.24
CA LYS A 162 -3.63 -3.09 14.49
C LYS A 162 -4.06 -2.21 13.32
N PHE A 163 -3.72 -2.60 12.09
CA PHE A 163 -4.13 -1.85 10.90
C PHE A 163 -5.64 -1.86 10.69
N ILE A 164 -6.31 -3.01 10.86
CA ILE A 164 -7.76 -3.14 10.71
C ILE A 164 -8.48 -2.20 11.67
N ASN A 165 -8.17 -2.29 12.96
CA ASN A 165 -8.81 -1.45 13.99
C ASN A 165 -8.60 0.04 13.69
N LYS A 166 -7.37 0.43 13.33
CA LYS A 166 -7.07 1.85 13.10
C LYS A 166 -7.71 2.38 11.82
N LEU A 167 -7.81 1.57 10.77
CA LEU A 167 -8.51 1.94 9.55
C LEU A 167 -10.04 2.00 9.76
N GLN A 168 -10.63 1.09 10.55
CA GLN A 168 -12.03 1.17 10.96
C GLN A 168 -12.33 2.52 11.60
N ASP A 169 -11.57 2.91 12.63
CA ASP A 169 -11.67 4.24 13.25
C ASP A 169 -11.55 5.36 12.21
N GLY A 170 -10.63 5.22 11.26
CA GLY A 170 -10.40 6.20 10.22
C GLY A 170 -11.59 6.38 9.28
N TYR A 171 -12.24 5.29 8.86
CA TYR A 171 -13.43 5.34 8.00
C TYR A 171 -14.66 5.85 8.74
N GLU A 172 -14.81 5.54 10.01
CA GLU A 172 -15.88 6.08 10.87
C GLU A 172 -15.74 7.59 11.07
N ASN A 173 -14.50 8.07 11.28
CA ASN A 173 -14.19 9.48 11.51
C ASN A 173 -13.90 10.29 10.23
N ASN A 174 -14.07 9.69 9.04
CA ASN A 174 -13.78 10.30 7.73
C ASN A 174 -12.33 10.80 7.55
N ASP A 175 -11.36 10.20 8.24
CA ASP A 175 -9.92 10.43 8.02
C ASP A 175 -9.11 9.10 7.96
N PRO A 176 -9.45 8.21 6.99
CA PRO A 176 -8.75 6.94 6.84
C PRO A 176 -7.29 7.12 6.41
N GLN A 177 -6.94 8.20 5.70
CA GLN A 177 -5.56 8.42 5.25
C GLN A 177 -4.63 8.76 6.41
N LYS A 178 -5.04 9.63 7.33
CA LYS A 178 -4.24 9.92 8.52
C LYS A 178 -4.13 8.68 9.39
N SER A 179 -5.23 7.97 9.61
CA SER A 179 -5.26 6.76 10.43
C SER A 179 -4.31 5.68 9.88
N PHE A 180 -4.30 5.47 8.56
CA PHE A 180 -3.33 4.61 7.88
C PHE A 180 -1.88 5.05 8.15
N SER A 181 -1.56 6.32 7.90
CA SER A 181 -0.19 6.83 8.01
C SER A 181 0.33 6.80 9.46
N ASP A 182 -0.51 7.20 10.42
CA ASP A 182 -0.14 7.22 11.84
C ASP A 182 0.15 5.80 12.35
N GLU A 183 -0.70 4.81 12.04
CA GLU A 183 -0.46 3.42 12.47
C GLU A 183 0.77 2.81 11.79
N PHE A 184 0.96 3.08 10.49
CA PHE A 184 2.11 2.59 9.75
C PHE A 184 3.42 3.11 10.37
N TYR A 185 3.47 4.40 10.70
CA TYR A 185 4.64 5.00 11.32
C TYR A 185 4.83 4.50 12.75
N ASN A 186 3.77 4.37 13.54
CA ASN A 186 3.82 3.80 14.87
C ASN A 186 4.45 2.40 14.86
N ILE A 187 3.96 1.51 13.98
CA ILE A 187 4.48 0.15 13.86
C ILE A 187 5.94 0.15 13.38
N MET A 188 6.32 1.01 12.43
CA MET A 188 7.72 1.16 12.02
C MET A 188 8.62 1.59 13.20
N TYR A 189 8.21 2.58 13.99
CA TYR A 189 8.95 3.03 15.16
C TYR A 189 9.09 1.92 16.20
N MET A 190 7.99 1.22 16.53
CA MET A 190 8.01 0.04 17.39
C MET A 190 9.00 -1.02 16.89
N THR A 191 9.01 -1.27 15.58
CA THR A 191 9.89 -2.25 14.93
C THR A 191 11.36 -1.84 15.06
N PHE A 192 11.70 -0.55 14.93
CA PHE A 192 13.07 -0.07 15.20
C PHE A 192 13.48 -0.22 16.68
N PHE A 193 12.55 0.02 17.62
CA PHE A 193 12.83 -0.20 19.04
C PHE A 193 13.11 -1.66 19.36
N ILE A 194 12.35 -2.59 18.76
CA ILE A 194 12.57 -4.02 18.96
C ILE A 194 13.86 -4.48 18.29
N TYR A 195 14.18 -3.97 17.10
CA TYR A 195 15.47 -4.23 16.43
C TYR A 195 16.67 -3.87 17.33
N LEU A 196 16.65 -2.67 17.92
CA LEU A 196 17.68 -2.23 18.86
C LEU A 196 17.72 -3.07 20.13
N SER A 197 16.55 -3.46 20.65
CA SER A 197 16.45 -4.34 21.82
C SER A 197 17.09 -5.69 21.57
N ASN A 198 16.79 -6.30 20.42
CA ASN A 198 17.39 -7.58 20.01
C ASN A 198 18.91 -7.47 19.83
N TYR A 199 19.39 -6.34 19.28
CA TYR A 199 20.82 -6.09 19.13
C TYR A 199 21.52 -6.02 20.50
N TYR A 200 21.04 -5.18 21.42
CA TYR A 200 21.66 -5.06 22.75
C TYR A 200 21.49 -6.31 23.61
N GLN A 201 20.40 -7.06 23.42
CA GLN A 201 20.21 -8.36 24.05
C GLN A 201 21.37 -9.32 23.74
N ILE A 202 21.73 -9.47 22.46
CA ILE A 202 22.81 -10.36 22.02
C ILE A 202 24.19 -9.79 22.35
N LYS A 203 24.33 -8.47 22.28
CA LYS A 203 25.62 -7.81 22.48
C LYS A 203 26.12 -7.90 23.92
N GLU A 204 25.23 -7.62 24.87
CA GLU A 204 25.61 -7.33 26.26
C GLU A 204 25.24 -8.44 27.24
N PHE A 205 24.29 -9.32 26.89
CA PHE A 205 23.68 -10.24 27.83
C PHE A 205 23.75 -11.69 27.37
N ASP A 206 23.98 -12.58 28.32
CA ASP A 206 23.79 -14.01 28.13
C ASP A 206 22.36 -14.41 28.51
N SER A 207 21.92 -15.55 27.99
CA SER A 207 20.64 -16.23 28.20
C SER A 207 20.27 -16.53 29.66
N SER A 208 21.15 -16.25 30.63
CA SER A 208 21.00 -16.54 32.05
C SER A 208 20.18 -15.51 32.85
N LEU A 209 19.88 -14.34 32.28
CA LEU A 209 19.08 -13.31 32.95
C LEU A 209 17.58 -13.60 32.89
N LYS A 210 16.86 -13.31 33.99
CA LYS A 210 15.39 -13.35 34.01
C LYS A 210 14.83 -12.28 33.06
N PRO A 211 13.70 -12.54 32.37
CA PRO A 211 13.15 -11.60 31.37
C PRO A 211 12.89 -10.18 31.87
N ALA A 212 12.38 -10.02 33.09
CA ALA A 212 12.08 -8.71 33.68
C ALA A 212 13.34 -7.88 33.94
N GLU A 213 14.40 -8.51 34.45
CA GLU A 213 15.70 -7.86 34.71
C GLU A 213 16.43 -7.53 33.40
N LEU A 214 16.34 -8.43 32.42
CA LEU A 214 16.88 -8.24 31.08
C LEU A 214 16.28 -7.01 30.40
N GLY A 215 14.95 -6.84 30.47
CA GLY A 215 14.26 -5.70 29.87
C GLY A 215 14.69 -4.34 30.44
N ILE A 216 14.91 -4.25 31.76
CA ILE A 216 15.39 -3.02 32.41
C ILE A 216 16.80 -2.68 31.92
N LYS A 217 17.71 -3.67 31.95
CA LYS A 217 19.11 -3.45 31.53
C LYS A 217 19.20 -3.08 30.06
N ILE A 218 18.49 -3.77 29.17
CA ILE A 218 18.45 -3.43 27.74
C ILE A 218 18.03 -1.96 27.54
N ARG A 219 17.02 -1.49 28.28
CA ARG A 219 16.56 -0.09 28.18
C ARG A 219 17.66 0.91 28.51
N GLU A 220 18.47 0.65 29.54
CA GLU A 220 19.59 1.54 29.92
C GLU A 220 20.64 1.69 28.81
N TYR A 221 20.88 0.64 28.02
CA TYR A 221 21.78 0.69 26.87
C TYR A 221 21.14 1.41 25.69
N ILE A 222 19.89 1.07 25.35
CA ILE A 222 19.14 1.70 24.27
C ILE A 222 19.00 3.21 24.50
N GLU A 223 18.75 3.67 25.72
CA GLU A 223 18.58 5.10 26.02
C GLU A 223 19.85 5.93 25.74
N LYS A 224 21.02 5.30 25.73
CA LYS A 224 22.29 5.95 25.37
C LYS A 224 22.55 5.94 23.86
N ASP A 225 21.90 5.05 23.13
CA ASP A 225 22.08 4.83 21.70
C ASP A 225 21.69 6.05 20.85
N LYS A 226 22.51 6.37 19.84
CA LYS A 226 22.31 7.54 18.97
C LYS A 226 21.11 7.38 18.05
N PHE A 227 20.92 6.18 17.48
CA PHE A 227 19.79 5.89 16.61
C PHE A 227 18.50 5.87 17.42
N TYR A 228 18.50 5.27 18.62
CA TYR A 228 17.33 5.32 19.51
C TYR A 228 16.86 6.74 19.80
N LYS A 229 17.78 7.64 20.19
CA LYS A 229 17.43 9.05 20.46
C LYS A 229 16.78 9.72 19.25
N LEU A 230 17.27 9.41 18.05
CA LEU A 230 16.72 9.90 16.80
C LEU A 230 15.32 9.32 16.52
N VAL A 231 15.14 8.00 16.69
CA VAL A 231 13.85 7.30 16.56
C VAL A 231 12.83 7.87 17.53
N LYS A 232 13.17 7.98 18.81
CA LYS A 232 12.31 8.53 19.87
C LYS A 232 11.88 9.97 19.56
N SER A 233 12.83 10.85 19.25
CA SER A 233 12.52 12.24 18.92
C SER A 233 11.62 12.38 17.69
N ASN A 234 11.84 11.57 16.65
CA ASN A 234 11.00 11.60 15.46
C ASN A 234 9.59 11.05 15.71
N ASN A 235 9.45 10.00 16.54
CA ASN A 235 8.16 9.46 16.94
C ASN A 235 7.35 10.51 17.73
N GLU A 236 7.95 11.15 18.74
CA GLU A 236 7.32 12.21 19.55
C GLU A 236 6.86 13.41 18.70
N ASN A 237 7.52 13.67 17.57
CA ASN A 237 7.19 14.76 16.65
C ASN A 237 6.35 14.30 15.43
N ASN A 238 5.83 13.06 15.44
CA ASN A 238 5.09 12.43 14.33
C ASN A 238 5.74 12.65 12.95
N LYS A 239 7.07 12.46 12.88
CA LYS A 239 7.83 12.60 11.62
C LYS A 239 7.73 11.32 10.79
N ASN A 240 8.00 11.44 9.49
CA ASN A 240 8.09 10.29 8.60
C ASN A 240 9.34 9.43 8.95
N PRO A 241 9.21 8.15 9.35
CA PRO A 241 10.34 7.28 9.68
C PRO A 241 11.27 7.03 8.49
N PHE A 242 10.78 7.08 7.25
CA PHE A 242 11.62 6.93 6.05
C PHE A 242 12.65 8.05 5.89
N SER A 243 12.42 9.20 6.54
CA SER A 243 13.37 10.31 6.52
C SER A 243 14.74 9.97 7.11
N PHE A 244 14.84 8.91 7.92
CA PHE A 244 16.12 8.40 8.41
C PHE A 244 17.00 7.93 7.25
N PHE A 245 16.41 7.16 6.33
CA PHE A 245 17.11 6.47 5.26
C PHE A 245 17.29 7.33 4.00
N ALA A 246 16.57 8.46 3.92
CA ALA A 246 16.72 9.47 2.86
C ALA A 246 17.98 10.33 3.02
N LYS A 247 19.15 9.69 3.10
CA LYS A 247 20.47 10.33 3.18
C LYS A 247 21.38 9.70 2.14
N LYS A 248 22.20 10.54 1.50
CA LYS A 248 23.16 10.11 0.46
C LYS A 248 24.06 8.94 0.89
N LYS A 249 24.44 8.88 2.17
CA LYS A 249 25.28 7.79 2.71
C LYS A 249 24.62 6.40 2.68
N TYR A 250 23.30 6.31 2.54
CA TYR A 250 22.57 5.04 2.48
C TYR A 250 22.16 4.65 1.07
N GLU A 251 22.31 5.54 0.09
CA GLU A 251 21.75 5.40 -1.26
C GLU A 251 22.26 4.16 -1.98
N GLU A 252 23.58 3.94 -2.01
CA GLU A 252 24.16 2.77 -2.69
C GLU A 252 23.68 1.45 -2.08
N LYS A 253 23.67 1.37 -0.75
CA LYS A 253 23.20 0.17 -0.04
C LYS A 253 21.71 -0.06 -0.29
N PHE A 254 20.91 0.99 -0.21
CA PHE A 254 19.49 0.95 -0.52
C PHE A 254 19.21 0.41 -1.93
N ILE A 255 19.90 0.90 -2.96
CA ILE A 255 19.73 0.44 -4.34
C ILE A 255 20.03 -1.06 -4.44
N LYS A 256 21.15 -1.53 -3.87
CA LYS A 256 21.52 -2.95 -3.86
C LYS A 256 20.46 -3.82 -3.15
N SER A 257 19.97 -3.40 -1.99
CA SER A 257 18.93 -4.15 -1.26
C SER A 257 17.59 -4.15 -2.01
N LEU A 258 17.26 -3.05 -2.71
CA LEU A 258 16.08 -2.98 -3.56
C LEU A 258 16.20 -3.92 -4.76
N GLU A 259 17.35 -3.96 -5.44
CA GLU A 259 17.59 -4.88 -6.55
C GLU A 259 17.40 -6.34 -6.13
N LEU A 260 17.95 -6.74 -4.97
CA LEU A 260 17.76 -8.09 -4.42
C LEU A 260 16.28 -8.39 -4.14
N LEU A 261 15.55 -7.45 -3.53
CA LEU A 261 14.12 -7.59 -3.31
C LEU A 261 13.35 -7.76 -4.64
N ILE A 262 13.68 -6.99 -5.68
CA ILE A 262 13.01 -7.11 -6.98
C ILE A 262 13.31 -8.47 -7.63
N ILE A 263 14.54 -8.97 -7.50
CA ILE A 263 14.90 -10.33 -7.91
C ILE A 263 14.03 -11.34 -7.15
N GLU A 264 13.92 -11.26 -5.82
CA GLU A 264 13.09 -12.18 -5.03
C GLU A 264 11.60 -12.11 -5.41
N LEU A 265 11.05 -10.92 -5.64
CA LEU A 265 9.67 -10.73 -6.09
C LEU A 265 9.43 -11.30 -7.50
N THR A 266 10.49 -11.42 -8.32
CA THR A 266 10.44 -11.96 -9.68
C THR A 266 10.68 -13.48 -9.71
N ASP A 267 11.68 -13.96 -8.97
CA ASP A 267 12.22 -15.33 -9.01
C ASP A 267 11.56 -16.27 -8.02
N SER A 268 10.84 -15.76 -7.01
CA SER A 268 10.18 -16.62 -6.03
C SER A 268 9.20 -17.57 -6.74
N PHE A 269 9.60 -18.85 -6.80
CA PHE A 269 8.85 -19.99 -7.34
C PHE A 269 7.40 -20.09 -6.82
N TYR A 270 7.05 -19.34 -5.77
CA TYR A 270 5.73 -19.25 -5.14
C TYR A 270 4.82 -18.12 -5.70
N HIS A 271 5.33 -17.18 -6.50
CA HIS A 271 4.58 -16.03 -6.99
C HIS A 271 4.33 -16.05 -8.50
N LYS A 272 3.49 -17.00 -8.95
CA LYS A 272 2.75 -16.88 -10.23
C LYS A 272 1.73 -15.71 -10.25
N LYS A 273 1.92 -14.60 -9.54
CA LYS A 273 0.81 -13.64 -9.26
C LYS A 273 1.10 -12.14 -9.41
N LEU A 274 2.33 -11.66 -9.51
CA LEU A 274 2.60 -10.24 -9.76
C LEU A 274 3.04 -10.04 -11.21
N SER A 275 2.38 -9.14 -11.93
CA SER A 275 2.80 -8.75 -13.28
C SER A 275 4.07 -7.92 -13.24
N VAL A 276 4.84 -7.90 -14.33
CA VAL A 276 6.03 -7.04 -14.47
C VAL A 276 5.69 -5.56 -14.17
N SER A 277 4.53 -5.09 -14.61
CA SER A 277 4.03 -3.74 -14.33
C SER A 277 3.82 -3.51 -12.82
N ALA A 278 3.26 -4.49 -12.10
CA ALA A 278 3.07 -4.41 -10.66
C ALA A 278 4.42 -4.42 -9.90
N ILE A 279 5.38 -5.25 -10.31
CA ILE A 279 6.72 -5.26 -9.70
C ILE A 279 7.42 -3.91 -9.89
N LYS A 280 7.39 -3.35 -11.12
CA LYS A 280 7.93 -2.01 -11.38
C LYS A 280 7.22 -0.91 -10.57
N PHE A 281 5.89 -1.01 -10.41
CA PHE A 281 5.15 -0.09 -9.54
C PHE A 281 5.70 -0.12 -8.10
N ILE A 282 5.89 -1.31 -7.54
CA ILE A 282 6.42 -1.53 -6.19
C ILE A 282 7.83 -0.94 -6.06
N GLU A 283 8.72 -1.28 -6.99
CA GLU A 283 10.09 -0.76 -7.06
C GLU A 283 10.11 0.76 -6.98
N LYS A 284 9.33 1.43 -7.82
CA LYS A 284 9.29 2.89 -7.91
C LYS A 284 8.69 3.53 -6.66
N LYS A 285 7.68 2.91 -6.06
CA LYS A 285 7.11 3.40 -4.80
C LYS A 285 8.14 3.32 -3.67
N ILE A 286 8.81 2.18 -3.51
CA ILE A 286 9.86 2.00 -2.48
C ILE A 286 11.00 3.00 -2.72
N TYR A 287 11.48 3.13 -3.96
CA TYR A 287 12.50 4.09 -4.34
C TYR A 287 12.13 5.53 -3.94
N LYS A 288 10.93 5.99 -4.29
CA LYS A 288 10.45 7.35 -3.96
C LYS A 288 10.28 7.57 -2.45
N ILE A 289 9.88 6.54 -1.71
CA ILE A 289 9.72 6.61 -0.25
C ILE A 289 11.09 6.79 0.42
N PHE A 290 12.09 5.99 0.03
CA PHE A 290 13.42 6.01 0.64
C PHE A 290 14.28 7.18 0.17
N THR A 291 14.26 7.56 -1.10
CA THR A 291 15.13 8.64 -1.62
C THR A 291 14.53 10.04 -1.46
N SER A 292 13.21 10.16 -1.63
CA SER A 292 12.53 11.46 -1.70
C SER A 292 11.69 11.79 -0.46
N LYS A 293 11.77 10.97 0.60
CA LYS A 293 10.98 11.12 1.84
C LYS A 293 9.46 11.11 1.58
N SER A 294 9.05 10.48 0.48
CA SER A 294 7.64 10.39 0.12
C SER A 294 6.86 9.65 1.21
N LYS A 295 5.60 10.03 1.41
CA LYS A 295 4.69 9.29 2.30
C LYS A 295 4.14 8.08 1.55
N LEU A 296 3.85 7.02 2.28
CA LEU A 296 2.97 5.94 1.82
C LEU A 296 1.52 6.39 1.98
N TYR A 297 0.73 6.28 0.93
CA TYR A 297 -0.68 6.63 0.92
C TYR A 297 -1.55 5.39 0.96
N LYS A 298 -2.73 5.47 1.60
CA LYS A 298 -3.65 4.33 1.66
C LYS A 298 -4.11 3.91 0.26
N ASN A 299 -4.22 4.87 -0.67
CA ASN A 299 -4.68 4.63 -2.04
C ASN A 299 -3.63 3.92 -2.90
N ASP A 300 -2.37 3.84 -2.46
CA ASP A 300 -1.32 3.17 -3.22
C ASP A 300 -1.64 1.68 -3.46
N ILE A 301 -2.45 1.04 -2.61
CA ILE A 301 -2.96 -0.32 -2.85
C ILE A 301 -3.96 -0.37 -4.00
N PHE A 302 -4.86 0.60 -4.14
CA PHE A 302 -5.85 0.59 -5.21
C PHE A 302 -5.18 0.87 -6.57
N ASP A 303 -4.18 1.76 -6.60
CA ASP A 303 -3.30 1.93 -7.76
C ASP A 303 -2.58 0.62 -8.12
N LEU A 304 -2.02 -0.09 -7.13
CA LEU A 304 -1.37 -1.39 -7.35
C LEU A 304 -2.36 -2.45 -7.86
N LEU A 305 -3.56 -2.53 -7.29
CA LEU A 305 -4.60 -3.47 -7.69
C LEU A 305 -5.09 -3.21 -9.13
N ILE A 306 -5.25 -1.94 -9.51
CA ILE A 306 -5.53 -1.55 -10.89
C ILE A 306 -4.36 -1.95 -11.81
N THR A 307 -3.11 -1.69 -11.38
CA THR A 307 -1.91 -2.08 -12.13
C THR A 307 -1.80 -3.60 -12.31
N LEU A 308 -2.26 -4.41 -11.35
CA LEU A 308 -2.31 -5.87 -11.49
C LEU A 308 -3.26 -6.33 -12.58
N SER A 309 -4.28 -5.52 -12.91
CA SER A 309 -5.19 -5.77 -14.03
C SER A 309 -4.62 -5.33 -15.38
N LEU A 310 -3.51 -4.60 -15.37
CA LEU A 310 -2.87 -4.13 -16.59
C LEU A 310 -2.14 -5.30 -17.25
N GLU A 311 -2.69 -5.74 -18.37
CA GLU A 311 -1.97 -6.54 -19.36
C GLU A 311 -1.62 -5.60 -20.51
N PRO A 312 -0.37 -5.09 -20.61
CA PRO A 312 -0.02 -3.98 -21.51
C PRO A 312 -0.29 -4.24 -23.00
N ASN A 313 -0.46 -5.50 -23.38
CA ASN A 313 -0.80 -5.93 -24.75
C ASN A 313 -2.31 -5.98 -25.01
N ILE A 314 -3.14 -6.01 -23.97
CA ILE A 314 -4.61 -6.13 -24.07
C ILE A 314 -5.29 -4.83 -23.66
N TYR A 315 -4.89 -4.27 -22.52
CA TYR A 315 -5.53 -3.11 -21.92
C TYR A 315 -4.61 -1.88 -21.97
N LYS A 316 -5.24 -0.71 -22.05
CA LYS A 316 -4.63 0.57 -21.72
C LYS A 316 -5.26 1.11 -20.45
N LEU A 317 -4.49 1.80 -19.63
CA LEU A 317 -4.94 2.42 -18.39
C LEU A 317 -4.89 3.94 -18.53
N VAL A 318 -5.96 4.61 -18.10
CA VAL A 318 -6.01 6.06 -18.00
C VAL A 318 -6.33 6.50 -16.58
N SER A 319 -5.67 7.57 -16.12
CA SER A 319 -5.88 8.18 -14.82
C SER A 319 -5.74 9.69 -14.90
N LEU A 320 -6.30 10.38 -13.91
CA LEU A 320 -6.12 11.82 -13.67
C LEU A 320 -5.15 12.12 -12.53
N ASP A 321 -4.74 11.10 -11.75
CA ASP A 321 -3.81 11.30 -10.65
C ASP A 321 -2.39 11.50 -11.19
N LYS A 322 -1.85 12.72 -11.05
CA LYS A 322 -0.50 13.06 -11.50
C LYS A 322 0.58 12.13 -10.94
N LYS A 323 0.45 11.70 -9.68
CA LYS A 323 1.42 10.79 -9.05
C LYS A 323 1.37 9.42 -9.70
N TYR A 324 0.17 8.94 -10.01
CA TYR A 324 -0.01 7.65 -10.66
C TYR A 324 0.40 7.71 -12.14
N ILE A 325 0.04 8.76 -12.88
CA ILE A 325 0.48 9.01 -14.27
C ILE A 325 2.00 8.98 -14.40
N THR A 326 2.72 9.58 -13.44
CA THR A 326 4.19 9.54 -13.42
C THR A 326 4.71 8.09 -13.35
N ILE A 327 4.02 7.21 -12.64
CA ILE A 327 4.37 5.78 -12.58
C ILE A 327 3.96 5.07 -13.87
N ILE A 328 2.74 5.35 -14.39
CA ILE A 328 2.23 4.78 -15.66
C ILE A 328 3.24 5.00 -16.81
N LYS A 329 3.80 6.21 -16.91
CA LYS A 329 4.86 6.55 -17.88
C LYS A 329 6.02 5.57 -17.88
N GLU A 330 6.40 5.07 -16.71
CA GLU A 330 7.55 4.17 -16.56
C GLU A 330 7.18 2.68 -16.71
N ILE A 331 5.90 2.31 -16.55
CA ILE A 331 5.43 0.91 -16.58
C ILE A 331 4.69 0.50 -17.86
N ASP A 332 4.02 1.43 -18.56
CA ASP A 332 3.36 1.21 -19.85
C ASP A 332 3.27 2.51 -20.66
N GLN A 333 4.29 2.74 -21.49
CA GLN A 333 4.42 3.92 -22.34
C GLN A 333 3.20 4.15 -23.25
N LYS A 334 2.55 3.09 -23.73
CA LYS A 334 1.35 3.24 -24.59
C LYS A 334 0.13 3.75 -23.81
N SER A 335 0.01 3.37 -22.54
CA SER A 335 -1.03 3.95 -21.66
C SER A 335 -0.76 5.43 -21.41
N PHE A 336 0.51 5.79 -21.23
CA PHE A 336 0.93 7.18 -21.07
C PHE A 336 0.68 8.04 -22.32
N GLU A 337 1.04 7.54 -23.52
CA GLU A 337 0.74 8.21 -24.80
C GLU A 337 -0.76 8.46 -24.95
N LEU A 338 -1.59 7.47 -24.62
CA LEU A 338 -3.04 7.63 -24.67
C LEU A 338 -3.56 8.68 -23.67
N ILE A 339 -2.96 8.78 -22.48
CA ILE A 339 -3.27 9.83 -21.49
C ILE A 339 -2.97 11.22 -22.07
N GLU A 340 -1.86 11.37 -22.80
CA GLU A 340 -1.49 12.62 -23.48
C GLU A 340 -2.44 12.94 -24.64
N GLU A 341 -2.75 11.96 -25.49
CA GLU A 341 -3.70 12.09 -26.60
C GLU A 341 -5.10 12.51 -26.14
N LEU A 342 -5.55 11.99 -25.01
CA LEU A 342 -6.84 12.33 -24.39
C LEU A 342 -6.82 13.66 -23.62
N GLY A 343 -5.66 14.35 -23.51
CA GLY A 343 -5.54 15.62 -22.80
C GLY A 343 -5.70 15.52 -21.28
N LEU A 344 -5.42 14.35 -20.71
CA LEU A 344 -5.65 14.08 -19.27
C LEU A 344 -4.50 14.57 -18.37
N GLN A 345 -3.32 14.84 -18.94
CA GLN A 345 -2.15 15.37 -18.23
C GLN A 345 -2.10 16.91 -18.22
N SER A 346 -1.59 17.49 -17.13
CA SER A 346 -1.22 18.92 -17.05
C SER A 346 0.08 19.08 -16.29
#